data_AF-A0A2V8MIY8-F1
#
_entry.id   AF-A0A2V8MIY8-F1
#
_cell.length_a   1.000
_cell.length_b   1.000
_cell.length_c   1.000
_cell.angle_alpha   90.00
_cell.angle_beta   90.00
_cell.angle_gamma   90.00
#
_symmetry.space_group_name_H-M   'P 1'
#
loop_
_entity.id
_entity.type
_entity.pdbx_description
1 polymer ?
#
loop_
_entity_poly.entity_id
_entity_poly.type
_entity_poly.pdbx_seq_one_letter_code
_entity_poly.pdbx_strand_id
1 'polypeptide(L)'
;MSANLEQAILKKLQALPDGKQQEVLALVEALLDKEQPALPESKRRPISEIFEELSSQIPLEEWSELPRDGAEQHDHYLYGSPKRSNT
;
A
#
# COMPACT_ATOMS: atom_id res chain seq x y z
N MET A 1 6.80 -19.05 -25.32
CA MET A 1 8.19 -18.66 -25.63
C MET A 1 8.97 -18.17 -24.40
N SER A 2 8.33 -17.83 -23.27
CA SER A 2 8.95 -17.33 -22.03
C SER A 2 9.83 -18.34 -21.28
N ALA A 3 9.45 -19.62 -21.25
CA ALA A 3 10.17 -20.65 -20.49
C ALA A 3 11.67 -20.80 -20.87
N ASN A 4 12.03 -20.60 -22.14
CA ASN A 4 13.42 -20.68 -22.60
C ASN A 4 14.27 -19.50 -22.09
N LEU A 5 13.66 -18.32 -21.94
CA LEU A 5 14.35 -17.11 -21.52
C LEU A 5 14.58 -17.12 -20.00
N GLU A 6 13.57 -17.52 -19.22
CA GLU A 6 13.69 -17.70 -17.76
C GLU A 6 14.79 -18.72 -17.41
N GLN A 7 14.81 -19.86 -18.09
CA GLN A 7 15.84 -20.88 -17.88
C GLN A 7 17.24 -20.38 -18.24
N ALA A 8 17.38 -19.60 -19.32
CA ALA A 8 18.66 -19.01 -19.70
C ALA A 8 19.16 -17.98 -18.68
N ILE A 9 18.25 -17.19 -18.09
CA ILE A 9 18.57 -16.22 -17.03
C ILE A 9 19.03 -16.95 -15.77
N LEU A 10 18.28 -17.96 -15.31
CA LEU A 10 18.62 -18.77 -14.14
C LEU A 10 20.01 -19.41 -14.27
N LYS A 11 20.29 -20.02 -15.42
CA LYS A 11 21.60 -20.64 -15.68
C LYS A 11 22.75 -19.63 -15.62
N LYS A 12 22.54 -18.41 -16.13
CA LYS A 12 23.55 -17.34 -16.08
C LYS A 12 23.71 -16.77 -14.68
N LEU A 13 22.62 -16.64 -13.92
CA LEU A 13 22.64 -16.17 -12.53
C LEU A 13 23.47 -17.10 -11.64
N GLN A 14 23.27 -18.43 -11.77
CA GLN A 14 24.01 -19.44 -11.01
C GLN A 14 25.50 -19.52 -11.34
N ALA A 15 25.91 -19.05 -12.52
CA ALA A 15 27.32 -19.02 -12.93
C ALA A 15 28.06 -17.76 -12.41
N LEU A 16 27.35 -16.79 -11.84
CA LEU A 16 27.93 -15.57 -11.28
C LEU A 16 28.38 -15.78 -9.83
N PRO A 17 29.45 -15.10 -9.38
CA PRO A 17 29.81 -15.04 -7.96
C PRO A 17 28.73 -14.34 -7.13
N ASP A 18 28.61 -14.69 -5.86
CA ASP A 18 27.56 -14.20 -4.94
C ASP A 18 27.44 -12.67 -4.92
N GLY A 19 28.56 -11.94 -4.91
CA GLY A 19 28.54 -10.48 -4.95
C GLY A 19 27.86 -9.91 -6.20
N LYS A 20 28.03 -10.55 -7.37
CA LYS A 20 27.36 -10.15 -8.61
C LYS A 20 25.90 -10.61 -8.64
N GLN A 21 25.56 -11.70 -7.96
CA GLN A 21 24.16 -12.11 -7.82
C GLN A 21 23.36 -11.07 -7.02
N GLN A 22 23.97 -10.49 -5.97
CA GLN A 22 23.37 -9.41 -5.19
C GLN A 22 23.15 -8.14 -6.03
N GLU A 23 24.10 -7.77 -6.90
CA GLU A 23 23.94 -6.65 -7.84
C GLU A 23 22.76 -6.88 -8.81
N VAL A 24 22.60 -8.11 -9.31
CA VAL A 24 21.48 -8.45 -10.20
C VAL A 24 20.14 -8.40 -9.45
N LEU A 25 20.10 -8.88 -8.19
CA LEU A 25 18.91 -8.77 -7.36
C LEU A 25 18.47 -7.32 -7.17
N ALA A 26 19.41 -6.45 -6.78
CA ALA A 26 19.15 -5.02 -6.60
C ALA A 26 18.66 -4.35 -7.89
N LEU A 27 19.19 -4.76 -9.05
CA LEU A 27 18.72 -4.27 -10.35
C LEU A 27 17.27 -4.70 -10.64
N VAL A 28 16.93 -5.96 -10.38
CA VAL A 28 15.58 -6.49 -10.61
C VAL A 28 14.57 -5.80 -9.70
N GLU A 29 14.90 -5.63 -8.42
CA GLU A 29 14.08 -4.85 -7.47
C GLU A 29 13.84 -3.43 -7.97
N ALA A 30 14.90 -2.74 -8.41
CA ALA A 30 14.79 -1.38 -8.95
C ALA A 30 13.97 -1.30 -10.26
N LEU A 31 13.91 -2.36 -11.06
CA LEU A 31 13.06 -2.41 -12.26
C LEU A 31 11.59 -2.65 -11.89
N LEU A 32 11.33 -3.54 -10.92
CA LEU A 32 9.98 -3.80 -10.40
C LEU A 32 9.38 -2.56 -9.72
N ASP A 33 10.19 -1.78 -9.01
CA ASP A 33 9.78 -0.52 -8.39
C ASP A 33 9.47 0.58 -9.41
N LYS A 34 10.09 0.53 -10.60
CA LYS A 34 9.85 1.48 -11.71
C LYS A 34 8.59 1.18 -12.51
N GLU A 35 8.15 -0.08 -12.54
CA GLU A 35 6.96 -0.50 -13.29
C GLU A 35 5.65 -0.31 -12.51
N GLN A 36 5.72 -0.15 -11.19
CA GLN A 36 4.59 0.39 -10.44
C GLN A 36 4.41 1.84 -10.89
N PRO A 37 3.18 2.32 -11.19
CA PRO A 37 2.90 3.72 -11.46
C PRO A 37 3.08 4.52 -10.16
N ALA A 38 4.34 4.68 -9.78
CA ALA A 38 4.83 5.52 -8.74
C ALA A 38 4.63 6.94 -9.25
N LEU A 39 3.64 7.65 -8.70
CA LEU A 39 3.75 9.11 -8.62
C LEU A 39 5.18 9.39 -8.10
N PRO A 40 5.96 10.26 -8.76
CA PRO A 40 7.32 10.56 -8.31
C PRO A 40 7.26 10.91 -6.82
N GLU A 41 8.25 10.52 -6.01
CA GLU A 41 8.19 10.72 -4.55
C GLU A 41 7.87 12.16 -4.17
N SER A 42 8.31 13.13 -4.98
CA SER A 42 7.98 14.56 -4.86
C SER A 42 6.51 14.93 -5.09
N LYS A 43 5.68 14.02 -5.62
CA LYS A 43 4.23 14.16 -5.83
C LYS A 43 3.40 13.24 -4.92
N ARG A 44 4.02 12.39 -4.11
CA ARG A 44 3.30 11.57 -3.11
C ARG A 44 3.13 12.41 -1.86
N ARG A 45 1.92 12.92 -1.64
CA ARG A 45 1.57 13.54 -0.36
C ARG A 45 1.47 12.46 0.72
N PRO A 46 1.98 12.68 1.93
CA PRO A 46 1.82 11.76 3.04
C PRO A 46 0.33 11.52 3.35
N ILE A 47 0.02 10.32 3.86
CA ILE A 47 -1.36 9.93 4.21
C ILE A 47 -1.98 10.93 5.21
N SER A 48 -1.16 11.53 6.09
CA SER A 48 -1.60 12.56 7.03
C SER A 48 -2.13 13.82 6.34
N GLU A 49 -1.45 14.31 5.29
CA GLU A 49 -1.91 15.49 4.53
C GLU A 49 -3.25 15.21 3.84
N ILE A 50 -3.41 13.99 3.31
CA ILE A 50 -4.67 13.56 2.69
C ILE A 50 -5.78 13.48 3.76
N PHE A 51 -5.46 12.93 4.94
CA PHE A 51 -6.42 12.81 6.04
C PHE A 51 -6.84 14.18 6.59
N GLU A 52 -5.90 15.10 6.77
CA GLU A 52 -6.17 16.49 7.19
C GLU A 52 -7.09 17.18 6.18
N GLU A 53 -6.77 17.11 4.89
CA GLU A 53 -7.59 17.68 3.81
C GLU A 53 -9.02 17.16 3.84
N LEU A 54 -9.20 15.84 3.94
CA LEU A 54 -10.53 15.22 3.99
C LEU A 54 -11.28 15.54 5.28
N SER A 55 -10.59 15.49 6.43
CA SER A 55 -11.19 15.76 7.74
C SER A 55 -11.74 17.18 7.85
N SER A 56 -11.08 18.16 7.19
CA SER A 56 -11.49 19.56 7.17
C SER A 56 -12.82 19.81 6.43
N GLN A 57 -13.24 18.85 5.58
CA GLN A 57 -14.47 18.94 4.80
C GLN A 57 -15.68 18.36 5.53
N ILE A 58 -15.47 17.66 6.64
CA ILE A 58 -16.51 16.96 7.41
C ILE A 58 -17.07 17.91 8.50
N PRO A 59 -18.39 18.18 8.53
CA PRO A 59 -19.04 18.99 9.57
C PRO A 59 -18.86 18.40 10.98
N LEU A 60 -18.85 19.27 12.00
CA LEU A 60 -18.66 18.86 13.41
C LEU A 60 -19.76 17.93 13.92
N GLU A 61 -20.96 18.09 13.38
CA GLU A 61 -22.12 17.26 13.69
C GLU A 61 -21.90 15.81 13.26
N GLU A 62 -21.24 15.57 12.11
CA GLU A 62 -20.93 14.22 11.64
C GLU A 62 -19.84 13.56 12.50
N TRP A 63 -18.86 14.33 12.97
CA TRP A 63 -17.86 13.84 13.92
C TRP A 63 -18.48 13.38 15.24
N SER A 64 -19.60 13.98 15.64
CA SER A 64 -20.30 13.65 16.88
C SER A 64 -21.06 12.33 16.81
N GLU A 65 -21.37 11.85 15.61
CA GLU A 65 -22.05 10.57 15.39
C GLU A 65 -21.09 9.36 15.44
N LEU A 66 -19.79 9.60 15.27
CA LEU A 66 -18.76 8.56 15.25
C LEU A 66 -18.49 7.98 16.65
N PRO A 67 -17.97 6.74 16.72
CA PRO A 67 -17.55 6.15 17.98
C PRO A 67 -16.39 6.94 18.59
N ARG A 68 -16.36 7.01 19.93
CA ARG A 68 -15.32 7.74 20.65
C ARG A 68 -13.91 7.18 20.41
N ASP A 69 -13.79 5.88 20.17
CA ASP A 69 -12.54 5.18 19.87
C ASP A 69 -12.28 5.02 18.36
N GLY A 70 -13.23 5.42 17.52
CA GLY A 70 -13.19 5.27 16.06
C GLY A 70 -13.33 3.84 15.53
N ALA A 71 -13.57 2.85 16.38
CA ALA A 71 -13.55 1.43 16.01
C ALA A 71 -14.68 0.60 16.65
N GLU A 72 -15.47 1.16 17.55
CA GLU A 72 -16.68 0.50 18.02
C GLU A 72 -17.75 0.42 16.90
N GLN A 73 -18.57 -0.64 16.94
CA GLN A 73 -19.74 -0.80 16.07
C GLN A 73 -19.41 -0.88 14.56
N HIS A 74 -18.30 -1.52 14.18
CA HIS A 74 -17.94 -1.76 12.76
C HIS A 74 -19.11 -2.26 11.89
N ASP A 75 -19.94 -3.18 12.38
CA ASP A 75 -21.08 -3.70 11.60
C ASP A 75 -22.10 -2.61 11.22
N HIS A 76 -22.22 -1.58 12.05
CA HIS A 76 -23.07 -0.43 11.77
C HIS A 76 -22.48 0.42 10.64
N TYR A 77 -21.19 0.75 10.71
CA TYR A 77 -20.54 1.63 9.74
C TYR A 77 -20.14 0.94 8.42
N LEU A 78 -19.87 -0.37 8.45
CA LEU A 78 -19.50 -1.15 7.27
C LEU A 78 -20.70 -1.76 6.55
N TYR A 79 -21.73 -2.17 7.30
CA TYR A 79 -22.86 -2.93 6.76
C TYR A 79 -24.24 -2.32 7.05
N GLY A 80 -24.32 -1.18 7.74
CA GLY A 80 -25.59 -0.53 8.08
C GLY A 80 -26.42 -1.24 9.15
N SER A 81 -25.82 -2.16 9.92
CA SER A 81 -26.51 -2.84 11.02
C SER A 81 -26.95 -1.86 12.12
N PRO A 82 -28.01 -2.14 12.91
CA PRO A 82 -28.43 -1.23 13.98
C PRO A 82 -27.31 -0.93 14.98
N LYS A 83 -27.25 0.32 15.46
CA LYS A 83 -26.27 0.78 16.46
C LYS A 83 -26.52 0.03 17.78
N ARG A 84 -25.51 -0.68 18.29
CA ARG A 84 -25.64 -1.43 19.54
C ARG A 84 -25.63 -0.45 20.72
N SER A 85 -26.67 -0.45 21.54
CA SER A 85 -26.70 0.34 22.77
C SER A 85 -25.64 -0.17 23.75
N ASN A 86 -24.64 0.65 24.07
CA ASN A 86 -23.67 0.33 25.12
C ASN A 86 -24.41 0.37 26.47
N THR A 87 -24.49 -0.76 27.18
CA THR A 87 -25.05 -0.85 28.54
C THR A 87 -23.92 -0.76 29.55
#